data_AF-A0A4D7K048-F1
#
_entry.id   AF-A0A4D7K048-F1
#
_cell.length_a   1.000
_cell.length_b   1.000
_cell.length_c   1.000
_cell.angle_alpha   90.00
_cell.angle_beta   90.00
_cell.angle_gamma   90.00
#
_symmetry.space_group_name_H-M   'P 1'
#
loop_
_entity.id
_entity.type
_entity.pdbx_description
1 polymer ?
#
loop_
_entity_poly.entity_id
_entity_poly.type
_entity_poly.pdbx_seq_one_letter_code
_entity_poly.pdbx_strand_id
1 'polypeptide(L)'
;MGGSFFVIIISYSYIYSTIRKKLINQKSIAVLPFENLSSDPENEYFSDGMTEEIINALSKIEGLEVTARTSTFVFKNIKKDIRHIGNELGVELVLEGSVRKSGNRVRITTQLIRTDNGFHIWSENFDRQLDDIFSLQDDVSLLIAEKIRENFGHLSFEDHLVKSQTTNIQSYQAFLKGRYFLKKWNLHDIAKGADYFEKSTILDPNFDLPFFGAGLSYSLLGSWGQGN
;
A
#
# COMPACT_ATOMS: atom_id res chain seq x y z
N MET A 1 43.46 22.60 25.30
CA MET A 1 42.09 23.13 25.10
C MET A 1 41.34 22.31 24.03
N GLY A 2 41.09 21.00 24.26
CA GLY A 2 40.45 20.11 23.27
C GLY A 2 39.30 19.25 23.81
N GLY A 3 39.04 19.29 25.12
CA GLY A 3 38.04 18.42 25.77
C GLY A 3 36.59 18.89 25.63
N SER A 4 36.33 20.20 25.69
CA SER A 4 34.94 20.72 25.67
C SER A 4 34.22 20.56 24.33
N PHE A 5 34.92 20.68 23.19
CA PHE A 5 34.28 20.53 21.88
C PHE A 5 33.89 19.07 21.58
N PHE A 6 34.66 18.10 22.06
CA PHE A 6 34.38 16.68 21.84
C PHE A 6 33.16 16.20 22.63
N VAL A 7 32.98 16.70 23.86
CA VAL A 7 31.82 16.38 24.71
C VAL A 7 30.53 16.98 24.15
N ILE A 8 30.57 18.19 23.56
CA ILE A 8 29.39 18.83 22.97
C ILE A 8 28.94 18.12 21.68
N ILE A 9 29.86 17.64 20.84
CA ILE A 9 29.50 16.89 19.63
C ILE A 9 28.92 15.51 19.97
N ILE A 10 29.52 14.82 20.95
CA ILE A 10 28.99 13.54 21.43
C ILE A 10 27.61 13.75 22.06
N SER A 11 27.43 14.76 22.92
CA SER A 11 26.13 15.04 23.54
C SER A 11 25.09 15.48 22.51
N TYR A 12 25.46 16.27 21.50
CA TYR A 12 24.56 16.66 20.42
C TYR A 12 24.14 15.46 19.59
N SER A 13 25.07 14.60 19.17
CA SER A 13 24.77 13.35 18.43
C SER A 13 23.92 12.38 19.26
N TYR A 14 24.20 12.28 20.57
CA TYR A 14 23.45 11.43 21.49
C TYR A 14 22.03 11.94 21.74
N ILE A 15 21.86 13.26 21.90
CA ILE A 15 20.55 13.92 22.02
C ILE A 15 19.78 13.81 20.70
N TYR A 16 20.44 14.04 19.55
CA TYR A 16 19.82 13.90 18.22
C TYR A 16 19.34 12.47 17.97
N SER A 17 20.17 11.48 18.32
CA SER A 17 19.81 10.06 18.25
C SER A 17 18.63 9.71 19.17
N THR A 18 18.63 10.22 20.40
CA THR A 18 17.58 9.96 21.40
C THR A 18 16.24 10.61 21.02
N ILE A 19 16.27 11.83 20.49
CA ILE A 19 15.06 12.51 19.98
C ILE A 19 14.52 11.79 18.74
N ARG A 20 15.39 11.36 17.81
CA ARG A 20 14.98 10.55 16.65
C ARG A 20 14.27 9.26 17.06
N LYS A 21 14.81 8.56 18.05
CA LYS A 21 14.21 7.33 18.59
C LYS A 21 12.87 7.57 19.29
N LYS A 22 12.61 8.81 19.75
CA LYS A 22 11.35 9.24 20.37
C LYS A 22 10.28 9.70 19.36
N LEU A 23 10.65 9.92 18.09
CA LEU A 23 9.75 10.36 17.01
C LEU A 23 9.22 9.21 16.14
N ILE A 24 9.86 8.04 16.19
CA ILE A 24 9.38 6.85 15.49
C ILE A 24 8.34 6.18 16.38
N ASN A 25 7.13 6.01 15.85
CA ASN A 25 6.10 5.24 16.53
C ASN A 25 6.53 3.77 16.54
N GLN A 26 6.52 3.15 17.73
CA GLN A 26 6.81 1.74 17.84
C GLN A 26 5.66 0.92 17.25
N LYS A 27 5.96 -0.27 16.74
CA LYS A 27 4.95 -1.13 16.09
C LYS A 27 4.19 -0.41 14.98
N SER A 28 4.94 0.26 14.11
CA SER A 28 4.39 1.00 12.99
C SER A 28 5.00 0.59 11.66
N ILE A 29 4.22 0.70 10.60
CA ILE A 29 4.61 0.34 9.24
C ILE A 29 4.07 1.32 8.20
N ALA A 30 4.92 1.64 7.22
CA ALA A 30 4.47 2.23 5.96
C ALA A 30 4.53 1.18 4.85
N VAL A 31 3.50 1.14 4.01
CA VAL A 31 3.52 0.35 2.77
C VAL A 31 3.68 1.31 1.61
N LEU A 32 4.82 1.24 0.93
CA LEU A 32 5.07 2.07 -0.26
C LEU A 32 4.37 1.51 -1.49
N PRO A 33 4.02 2.35 -2.47
CA PRO A 33 3.45 1.89 -3.74
C PRO A 33 4.35 0.84 -4.39
N PHE A 34 3.78 -0.34 -4.65
CA PHE A 34 4.52 -1.39 -5.31
C PHE A 34 4.87 -0.98 -6.74
N GLU A 35 6.11 -1.25 -7.14
CA GLU A 35 6.58 -0.95 -8.48
C GLU A 35 5.87 -1.85 -9.51
N ASN A 36 5.36 -1.25 -10.59
CA ASN A 36 4.88 -2.03 -11.72
C ASN A 36 6.07 -2.46 -12.60
N LEU A 37 6.46 -3.74 -12.51
CA LEU A 37 7.49 -4.35 -13.35
C LEU A 37 6.91 -5.18 -14.50
N SER A 38 5.64 -4.95 -14.83
CA SER A 38 4.96 -5.53 -16.00
C SER A 38 5.42 -4.80 -17.26
N SER A 39 5.36 -5.46 -18.41
CA SER A 39 5.68 -4.84 -19.71
C SER A 39 4.67 -3.79 -20.16
N ASP A 40 3.43 -3.93 -19.68
CA ASP A 40 2.34 -3.03 -20.00
C ASP A 40 2.12 -2.02 -18.84
N PRO A 41 2.39 -0.72 -19.07
CA PRO A 41 2.19 0.34 -18.09
C PRO A 41 0.73 0.46 -17.63
N GLU A 42 -0.24 0.02 -18.45
CA GLU A 42 -1.66 0.00 -18.09
C GLU A 42 -1.95 -0.97 -16.94
N ASN A 43 -0.99 -1.75 -16.44
CA ASN A 43 -1.15 -2.55 -15.22
C ASN A 43 -0.81 -1.80 -13.93
N GLU A 44 -0.49 -0.51 -13.98
CA GLU A 44 -0.21 0.29 -12.78
C GLU A 44 -1.41 0.32 -11.80
N TYR A 45 -2.65 0.30 -12.30
CA TYR A 45 -3.83 0.18 -11.43
C TYR A 45 -3.79 -1.08 -10.55
N PHE A 46 -3.16 -2.15 -11.05
CA PHE A 46 -3.11 -3.43 -10.38
C PHE A 46 -2.06 -3.45 -9.28
N SER A 47 -0.86 -2.89 -9.51
CA SER A 47 0.15 -2.72 -8.46
C SER A 47 -0.33 -1.75 -7.37
N ASP A 48 -1.02 -0.68 -7.75
CA ASP A 48 -1.60 0.29 -6.81
C ASP A 48 -2.75 -0.34 -6.01
N GLY A 49 -3.61 -1.11 -6.67
CA GLY A 49 -4.67 -1.88 -6.03
C GLY A 49 -4.12 -2.87 -5.01
N MET A 50 -3.09 -3.64 -5.37
CA MET A 50 -2.43 -4.57 -4.44
C MET A 50 -1.84 -3.85 -3.21
N THR A 51 -1.18 -2.73 -3.44
CA THR A 51 -0.63 -1.90 -2.35
C THR A 51 -1.75 -1.46 -1.39
N GLU A 52 -2.88 -1.01 -1.94
CA GLU A 52 -4.04 -0.59 -1.15
C GLU A 52 -4.65 -1.71 -0.33
N GLU A 53 -4.82 -2.89 -0.93
CA GLU A 53 -5.37 -4.04 -0.21
C GLU A 53 -4.47 -4.43 0.96
N ILE A 54 -3.14 -4.44 0.77
CA ILE A 54 -2.19 -4.71 1.85
C ILE A 54 -2.30 -3.65 2.96
N ILE A 55 -2.36 -2.35 2.61
CA ILE A 55 -2.57 -1.28 3.61
C ILE A 55 -3.86 -1.53 4.40
N ASN A 56 -4.97 -1.84 3.71
CA ASN A 56 -6.27 -2.06 4.35
C ASN A 56 -6.23 -3.30 5.25
N ALA A 57 -5.58 -4.37 4.81
CA ALA A 57 -5.44 -5.62 5.56
C ALA A 57 -4.64 -5.40 6.84
N LEU A 58 -3.46 -4.79 6.74
CA LEU A 58 -2.60 -4.52 7.89
C LEU A 58 -3.24 -3.51 8.86
N SER A 59 -4.04 -2.56 8.37
CA SER A 59 -4.72 -1.56 9.23
C SER A 59 -5.78 -2.17 10.15
N LYS A 60 -6.19 -3.43 9.93
CA LYS A 60 -7.11 -4.16 10.81
C LYS A 60 -6.40 -4.84 11.98
N ILE A 61 -5.07 -4.91 11.96
CA ILE A 61 -4.29 -5.58 13.00
C ILE A 61 -4.26 -4.70 14.24
N GLU A 62 -4.79 -5.22 15.35
CA GLU A 62 -4.80 -4.48 16.61
C GLU A 62 -3.38 -4.29 17.13
N GLY A 63 -3.04 -3.04 17.46
CA GLY A 63 -1.72 -2.66 17.96
C GLY A 63 -0.63 -2.48 16.89
N LEU A 64 -0.98 -2.55 15.61
CA LEU A 64 -0.12 -2.14 14.50
C LEU A 64 -0.58 -0.79 13.93
N GLU A 65 0.29 0.20 13.94
CA GLU A 65 0.01 1.49 13.31
C GLU A 65 0.42 1.45 11.83
N VAL A 66 -0.53 1.70 10.93
CA VAL A 66 -0.26 1.70 9.48
C VAL A 66 -0.39 3.12 8.94
N THR A 67 0.63 3.57 8.21
CA THR A 67 0.59 4.89 7.57
C THR A 67 -0.53 4.98 6.55
N ALA A 68 -1.25 6.12 6.53
CA ALA A 68 -2.27 6.37 5.52
C ALA A 68 -1.72 6.28 4.10
N ARG A 69 -2.49 5.67 3.20
CA ARG A 69 -2.18 5.54 1.77
C ARG A 69 -1.75 6.85 1.13
N THR A 70 -2.46 7.95 1.41
CA THR A 70 -2.15 9.26 0.82
C THR A 70 -0.75 9.75 1.18
N SER A 71 -0.27 9.43 2.38
CA SER A 71 1.06 9.79 2.86
C SER A 71 2.17 8.91 2.26
N THR A 72 1.88 7.66 1.90
CA THR A 72 2.90 6.79 1.28
C THR A 72 2.96 6.94 -0.24
N PHE A 73 1.83 7.24 -0.89
CA PHE A 73 1.76 7.36 -2.35
C PHE A 73 2.49 8.59 -2.92
N VAL A 74 2.82 9.59 -2.09
CA VAL A 74 3.70 10.70 -2.52
C VAL A 74 5.11 10.23 -2.88
N PHE A 75 5.55 9.08 -2.35
CA PHE A 75 6.86 8.50 -2.62
C PHE A 75 6.87 7.62 -3.88
N LYS A 76 5.75 7.52 -4.60
CA LYS A 76 5.68 6.73 -5.84
C LYS A 76 6.69 7.25 -6.86
N ASN A 77 7.50 6.34 -7.43
CA ASN A 77 8.55 6.64 -8.39
C ASN A 77 9.67 7.56 -7.86
N ILE A 78 9.72 7.82 -6.54
CA ILE A 78 10.79 8.58 -5.91
C ILE A 78 11.87 7.62 -5.43
N LYS A 79 13.07 7.74 -6.00
CA LYS A 79 14.25 7.01 -5.51
C LYS A 79 14.83 7.73 -4.30
N LYS A 80 14.44 7.31 -3.10
CA LYS A 80 14.91 7.87 -1.83
C LYS A 80 15.29 6.75 -0.88
N ASP A 81 16.30 7.00 -0.06
CA ASP A 81 16.73 6.05 0.96
C ASP A 81 15.60 5.74 1.93
N ILE A 82 15.36 4.45 2.17
CA ILE A 82 14.28 3.95 3.02
C ILE A 82 14.34 4.48 4.45
N ARG A 83 15.54 4.76 4.96
CA ARG A 83 15.72 5.36 6.28
C ARG A 83 15.15 6.76 6.29
N HIS A 84 15.35 7.54 5.22
CA HIS A 84 14.77 8.88 5.13
C HIS A 84 13.24 8.83 5.00
N ILE A 85 12.70 7.94 4.16
CA ILE A 85 11.24 7.77 4.04
C ILE A 85 10.63 7.38 5.38
N GLY A 86 11.20 6.37 6.04
CA GLY A 86 10.75 5.93 7.36
C GLY A 86 10.79 7.03 8.42
N ASN A 87 11.83 7.86 8.42
CA ASN A 87 11.92 9.00 9.34
C ASN A 87 10.87 10.09 9.05
N GLU A 88 10.57 10.37 7.77
CA GLU A 88 9.55 11.35 7.40
C GLU A 88 8.14 10.87 7.72
N LEU A 89 7.89 9.57 7.61
CA LEU A 89 6.63 8.94 7.96
C LEU A 89 6.51 8.60 9.45
N GLY A 90 7.61 8.68 10.21
CA GLY A 90 7.64 8.34 11.62
C GLY A 90 7.45 6.84 11.91
N VAL A 91 7.83 5.96 10.98
CA VAL A 91 7.57 4.52 11.08
C VAL A 91 8.81 3.68 11.38
N GLU A 92 8.62 2.55 12.06
CA GLU A 92 9.69 1.62 12.42
C GLU A 92 10.05 0.65 11.27
N LEU A 93 9.04 0.24 10.50
CA LEU A 93 9.18 -0.63 9.35
C LEU A 93 8.65 0.03 8.08
N VAL A 94 9.25 -0.34 6.95
CA VAL A 94 8.68 -0.07 5.63
C VAL A 94 8.57 -1.37 4.86
N LEU A 95 7.41 -1.55 4.23
CA LEU A 95 7.18 -2.58 3.22
C LEU A 95 7.34 -1.95 1.83
N GLU A 96 8.29 -2.49 1.07
CA GLU A 96 8.45 -2.21 -0.36
C GLU A 96 8.17 -3.47 -1.17
N GLY A 97 7.88 -3.30 -2.44
CA GLY A 97 7.60 -4.43 -3.30
C GLY A 97 7.43 -4.08 -4.76
N SER A 98 7.24 -5.11 -5.56
CA SER A 98 6.94 -4.97 -6.98
C SER A 98 5.91 -6.00 -7.41
N VAL A 99 5.14 -5.64 -8.44
CA VAL A 99 4.18 -6.53 -9.09
C VAL A 99 4.54 -6.63 -10.56
N ARG A 100 4.61 -7.87 -11.05
CA ARG A 100 4.72 -8.18 -12.47
C ARG A 100 3.56 -9.07 -12.87
N LYS A 101 2.71 -8.56 -13.75
CA LYS A 101 1.63 -9.31 -14.38
C LYS A 101 2.00 -9.64 -15.81
N SER A 102 1.85 -10.90 -16.20
CA SER A 102 2.08 -11.39 -17.56
C SER A 102 1.01 -12.41 -17.92
N GLY A 103 0.09 -12.02 -18.80
CA GLY A 103 -1.10 -12.83 -19.11
C GLY A 103 -1.89 -13.15 -17.84
N ASN A 104 -2.04 -14.45 -17.56
CA ASN A 104 -2.75 -14.97 -16.38
C ASN A 104 -1.83 -15.22 -15.17
N ARG A 105 -0.56 -14.80 -15.19
CA ARG A 105 0.36 -14.97 -14.05
C ARG A 105 0.68 -13.65 -13.39
N VAL A 106 0.75 -13.68 -12.07
CA VAL A 106 1.15 -12.56 -11.23
C VAL A 106 2.32 -12.99 -10.37
N ARG A 107 3.38 -12.19 -10.41
CA ARG A 107 4.50 -12.28 -9.48
C ARG A 107 4.52 -11.05 -8.60
N ILE A 108 4.59 -11.27 -7.29
CA ILE A 108 4.72 -10.21 -6.29
C ILE A 108 6.02 -10.45 -5.54
N THR A 109 6.86 -9.43 -5.43
CA THR A 109 8.02 -9.43 -4.55
C THR A 109 7.74 -8.47 -3.42
N THR A 110 7.95 -8.89 -2.18
CA THR A 110 7.77 -8.04 -0.99
C THR A 110 9.02 -8.05 -0.14
N GLN A 111 9.34 -6.91 0.46
CA GLN A 111 10.52 -6.70 1.28
C GLN A 111 10.16 -5.87 2.51
N LEU A 112 10.42 -6.42 3.70
CA LEU A 112 10.22 -5.73 4.97
C LEU A 112 11.56 -5.20 5.46
N ILE A 113 11.64 -3.89 5.70
CA ILE A 113 12.89 -3.18 5.93
C ILE A 113 12.80 -2.35 7.21
N ARG A 114 13.87 -2.33 8.00
CA ARG A 114 13.97 -1.47 9.19
C ARG A 114 14.40 -0.05 8.82
N THR A 115 13.71 0.94 9.37
CA THR A 115 13.97 2.35 9.05
C THR A 115 15.14 2.94 9.82
N ASP A 116 15.56 2.31 10.92
CA ASP A 116 16.66 2.79 11.75
C ASP A 116 18.03 2.52 11.12
N ASN A 117 18.17 1.43 10.38
CA ASN A 117 19.44 0.99 9.80
C ASN A 117 19.38 0.63 8.31
N GLY A 118 18.18 0.49 7.73
CA GLY A 118 17.99 0.17 6.31
C GLY A 118 18.18 -1.31 5.95
N PHE A 119 18.30 -2.22 6.93
CA PHE A 119 18.46 -3.65 6.66
C PHE A 119 17.11 -4.33 6.43
N HIS A 120 17.10 -5.27 5.50
CA HIS A 120 15.98 -6.17 5.27
C HIS A 120 15.82 -7.11 6.48
N ILE A 121 14.59 -7.23 6.97
CA ILE A 121 14.18 -8.27 7.93
C ILE A 121 13.80 -9.53 7.15
N TRP A 122 13.06 -9.33 6.06
CA TRP A 122 12.46 -10.42 5.31
C TRP A 122 12.20 -10.00 3.87
N SER A 123 12.25 -10.98 2.96
CA SER A 123 11.88 -10.83 1.57
C SER A 123 11.25 -12.13 1.09
N GLU A 124 10.22 -12.02 0.25
CA GLU A 124 9.53 -13.18 -0.31
C GLU A 124 9.06 -12.90 -1.73
N ASN A 125 8.93 -13.97 -2.51
CA ASN A 125 8.39 -13.93 -3.85
C ASN A 125 7.17 -14.84 -3.95
N PHE A 126 6.04 -14.25 -4.33
CA PHE A 126 4.81 -14.98 -4.60
C PHE A 126 4.63 -15.08 -6.11
N ASP A 127 4.35 -16.29 -6.59
CA ASP A 127 4.06 -16.56 -8.00
C ASP A 127 2.79 -17.41 -8.07
N ARG A 128 1.72 -16.84 -8.64
CA ARG A 128 0.39 -17.44 -8.70
C ARG A 128 -0.31 -17.13 -10.02
N GLN A 129 -1.38 -17.86 -10.28
CA GLN A 129 -2.31 -17.48 -11.34
C GLN A 129 -3.16 -16.30 -10.86
N LEU A 130 -3.56 -15.46 -11.80
CA LEU A 130 -4.45 -14.33 -11.54
C LEU A 130 -5.83 -14.81 -11.05
N ASP A 131 -6.23 -16.03 -11.42
CA ASP A 131 -7.48 -16.61 -10.93
C ASP A 131 -7.47 -16.83 -9.41
N ASP A 132 -6.28 -16.99 -8.83
CA ASP A 132 -6.05 -17.15 -7.39
C ASP A 132 -5.80 -15.80 -6.69
N ILE A 133 -6.11 -14.66 -7.31
CA ILE A 133 -5.68 -13.34 -6.82
C ILE A 133 -6.22 -13.02 -5.42
N PHE A 134 -7.44 -13.43 -5.10
CA PHE A 134 -8.04 -13.15 -3.78
C PHE A 134 -7.34 -13.94 -2.68
N SER A 135 -7.07 -15.23 -2.91
CA SER A 135 -6.26 -16.03 -1.98
C SER A 135 -4.83 -15.50 -1.90
N LEU A 136 -4.25 -15.06 -3.01
CA LEU A 136 -2.90 -14.48 -3.01
C LEU A 136 -2.85 -13.20 -2.17
N GLN A 137 -3.85 -12.34 -2.23
CA GLN A 137 -3.91 -11.11 -1.44
C GLN A 137 -3.96 -11.41 0.06
N ASP A 138 -4.76 -12.40 0.45
CA ASP A 138 -4.87 -12.81 1.84
C ASP A 138 -3.56 -13.47 2.31
N ASP A 139 -3.01 -14.41 1.55
CA ASP A 139 -1.72 -15.08 1.83
C ASP A 139 -0.58 -14.06 2.01
N VAL A 140 -0.47 -13.10 1.09
CA VAL A 140 0.56 -12.05 1.14
C VAL A 140 0.38 -11.20 2.40
N SER A 141 -0.85 -10.76 2.68
CA SER A 141 -1.15 -9.91 3.84
C SER A 141 -0.90 -10.63 5.16
N LEU A 142 -1.33 -11.89 5.27
CA LEU A 142 -1.11 -12.75 6.42
C LEU A 142 0.38 -12.98 6.64
N LEU A 143 1.13 -13.38 5.61
CA LEU A 143 2.56 -13.63 5.76
C LEU A 143 3.31 -12.36 6.18
N ILE A 144 2.95 -11.20 5.65
CA ILE A 144 3.51 -9.91 6.11
C ILE A 144 3.16 -9.69 7.60
N ALA A 145 1.90 -9.86 7.99
CA ALA A 145 1.45 -9.70 9.38
C ALA A 145 2.20 -10.64 10.34
N GLU A 146 2.43 -11.89 9.94
CA GLU A 146 3.20 -12.85 10.70
C GLU A 146 4.65 -12.41 10.87
N LYS A 147 5.29 -11.91 9.81
CA LYS A 147 6.67 -11.41 9.87
C LYS A 147 6.80 -10.15 10.73
N ILE A 148 5.79 -9.28 10.70
CA ILE A 148 5.70 -8.13 11.60
C ILE A 148 5.55 -8.61 13.06
N ARG A 149 4.69 -9.61 13.31
CA ARG A 149 4.47 -10.21 14.64
C ARG A 149 5.74 -10.88 15.19
N GLU A 150 6.50 -11.57 14.35
CA GLU A 150 7.82 -12.13 14.73
C GLU A 150 8.80 -11.05 15.17
N ASN A 151 8.73 -9.85 14.59
CA ASN A 151 9.62 -8.73 14.93
C ASN A 151 9.16 -7.92 16.16
N PHE A 152 7.85 -7.69 16.31
CA PHE A 152 7.30 -6.84 17.38
C PHE A 152 6.78 -7.60 18.60
N GLY A 153 6.58 -8.92 18.49
CA GLY A 153 5.83 -9.70 19.45
C GLY A 153 4.36 -9.27 19.55
N HIS A 154 3.57 -10.01 20.33
CA HIS A 154 2.15 -9.73 20.70
C HIS A 154 1.39 -8.80 19.72
N LEU A 155 1.01 -9.35 18.57
CA LEU A 155 0.01 -8.81 17.65
C LEU A 155 -1.04 -9.89 17.43
N SER A 156 -2.31 -9.51 17.54
CA SER A 156 -3.46 -10.39 17.34
C SER A 156 -4.18 -9.99 16.05
N PHE A 157 -4.48 -10.97 15.22
CA PHE A 157 -5.25 -10.81 14.01
C PHE A 157 -6.00 -12.11 13.70
N GLU A 158 -7.06 -12.01 12.92
CA GLU A 158 -7.83 -13.16 12.46
C GLU A 158 -7.01 -14.04 11.50
N ASP A 159 -7.43 -15.29 11.31
CA ASP A 159 -6.80 -16.23 10.37
C ASP A 159 -6.89 -15.75 8.90
N HIS A 160 -7.71 -14.74 8.63
CA HIS A 160 -7.84 -14.05 7.35
C HIS A 160 -7.83 -12.54 7.56
N LEU A 161 -7.10 -11.79 6.73
CA LEU A 161 -7.04 -10.32 6.78
C LEU A 161 -7.81 -9.68 5.62
N VAL A 162 -7.95 -10.40 4.52
CA VAL A 162 -8.63 -10.00 3.31
C VAL A 162 -9.85 -10.89 3.11
N LYS A 163 -11.04 -10.29 3.23
CA LYS A 163 -12.28 -10.96 2.83
C LYS A 163 -12.50 -10.72 1.35
N SER A 164 -12.58 -11.78 0.56
CA SER A 164 -12.93 -11.64 -0.85
C SER A 164 -14.34 -11.05 -1.00
N GLN A 165 -14.45 -10.00 -1.81
CA GLN A 165 -15.70 -9.26 -2.02
C GLN A 165 -16.40 -9.65 -3.33
N THR A 166 -15.74 -10.45 -4.16
CA THR A 166 -16.26 -10.99 -5.42
C THR A 166 -15.46 -12.24 -5.80
N THR A 167 -16.06 -13.17 -6.54
CA THR A 167 -15.34 -14.28 -7.16
C THR A 167 -15.06 -14.03 -8.65
N ASN A 168 -15.56 -12.91 -9.21
CA ASN A 168 -15.38 -12.56 -10.61
C ASN A 168 -14.16 -11.63 -10.77
N ILE A 169 -13.07 -12.19 -11.26
CA ILE A 169 -11.79 -11.48 -11.46
C ILE A 169 -11.94 -10.33 -12.46
N GLN A 170 -12.77 -10.47 -13.50
CA GLN A 170 -12.97 -9.40 -14.48
C GLN A 170 -13.72 -8.23 -13.87
N SER A 171 -14.71 -8.51 -13.01
CA SER A 171 -15.39 -7.48 -12.23
C SER A 171 -14.39 -6.77 -11.31
N TYR A 172 -13.58 -7.54 -10.57
CA TYR A 172 -12.57 -7.00 -9.69
C TYR A 172 -11.52 -6.12 -10.41
N GLN A 173 -11.04 -6.55 -11.59
CA GLN A 173 -10.13 -5.75 -12.39
C GLN A 173 -10.77 -4.45 -12.88
N ALA A 174 -12.03 -4.50 -13.31
CA ALA A 174 -12.77 -3.29 -13.69
C ALA A 174 -12.94 -2.35 -12.48
N PHE A 175 -13.28 -2.87 -11.31
CA PHE A 175 -13.34 -2.10 -10.07
C PHE A 175 -12.01 -1.41 -9.73
N LEU A 176 -10.88 -2.13 -9.78
CA LEU A 176 -9.57 -1.54 -9.50
C LEU A 176 -9.20 -0.44 -10.51
N LYS A 177 -9.54 -0.62 -11.80
CA LYS A 177 -9.38 0.43 -12.81
C LYS A 177 -10.24 1.65 -12.50
N GLY A 178 -11.50 1.44 -12.12
CA GLY A 178 -12.41 2.50 -11.69
C GLY A 178 -11.81 3.34 -10.56
N ARG A 179 -11.30 2.66 -9.52
CA ARG A 179 -10.61 3.28 -8.37
C ARG A 179 -9.37 4.06 -8.79
N TYR A 180 -8.55 3.50 -9.67
CA TYR A 180 -7.34 4.15 -10.16
C TYR A 180 -7.65 5.47 -10.87
N PHE A 181 -8.62 5.47 -11.79
CA PHE A 181 -8.99 6.66 -12.54
C PHE A 181 -9.69 7.72 -11.67
N LEU A 182 -10.60 7.30 -10.76
CA LEU A 182 -11.25 8.20 -9.81
C LEU A 182 -10.23 8.99 -8.98
N LYS A 183 -9.09 8.38 -8.64
CA LYS A 183 -8.02 9.01 -7.84
C LYS A 183 -7.13 9.96 -8.60
N LYS A 184 -7.32 10.15 -9.91
CA LYS A 184 -6.62 11.17 -10.68
C LYS A 184 -7.24 12.57 -10.53
N TRP A 185 -8.39 12.67 -9.85
CA TRP A 185 -9.03 13.94 -9.46
C TRP A 185 -9.18 14.94 -10.63
N ASN A 186 -9.59 14.45 -11.80
CA ASN A 186 -9.96 15.29 -12.94
C ASN A 186 -11.20 14.72 -13.64
N LEU A 187 -12.01 15.59 -14.26
CA LEU A 187 -13.31 15.24 -14.85
C LEU A 187 -13.22 14.08 -15.86
N HIS A 188 -12.23 14.12 -16.75
CA HIS A 188 -12.08 13.13 -17.81
C HIS A 188 -11.76 11.73 -17.26
N ASP A 189 -10.83 11.62 -16.31
CA ASP A 189 -10.50 10.33 -15.70
C ASP A 189 -11.62 9.86 -14.77
N ILE A 190 -12.30 10.76 -14.04
CA ILE A 190 -13.45 10.37 -13.22
C ILE A 190 -14.56 9.76 -14.09
N ALA A 191 -14.82 10.30 -15.28
CA ALA A 191 -15.77 9.73 -16.23
C ALA A 191 -15.36 8.31 -16.67
N LYS A 192 -14.10 8.12 -17.06
CA LYS A 192 -13.56 6.77 -17.34
C LYS A 192 -13.69 5.83 -16.15
N GLY A 193 -13.47 6.34 -14.94
CA GLY A 193 -13.63 5.60 -13.70
C GLY A 193 -15.06 5.12 -13.50
N ALA A 194 -16.05 5.97 -13.78
CA ALA A 194 -17.46 5.62 -13.75
C ALA A 194 -17.77 4.46 -14.72
N ASP A 195 -17.32 4.53 -15.98
CA ASP A 195 -17.53 3.47 -16.97
C ASP A 195 -16.97 2.12 -16.50
N TYR A 196 -15.81 2.13 -15.85
CA TYR A 196 -15.21 0.92 -15.30
C TYR A 196 -15.98 0.37 -14.09
N PHE A 197 -16.52 1.23 -13.24
CA PHE A 197 -17.39 0.80 -12.14
C PHE A 197 -18.70 0.20 -12.67
N GLU A 198 -19.34 0.82 -13.65
CA GLU A 198 -20.54 0.25 -14.30
C GLU A 198 -20.25 -1.09 -14.97
N LYS A 199 -19.11 -1.20 -15.65
CA LYS A 199 -18.68 -2.49 -16.21
C LYS A 199 -18.54 -3.55 -15.12
N SER A 200 -18.01 -3.18 -13.96
CA SER A 200 -17.87 -4.09 -12.82
C SER A 200 -19.23 -4.53 -12.26
N THR A 201 -20.20 -3.62 -12.12
CA THR A 201 -21.55 -3.97 -11.65
C THR A 201 -22.29 -4.90 -12.61
N ILE A 202 -22.06 -4.75 -13.93
CA ILE A 202 -22.62 -5.66 -14.94
C ILE A 202 -22.00 -7.06 -14.85
N LEU A 203 -20.69 -7.14 -14.61
CA LEU A 203 -19.95 -8.41 -14.53
C LEU A 203 -20.25 -9.19 -13.24
N ASP A 204 -20.45 -8.49 -12.12
CA ASP A 204 -20.87 -9.10 -10.86
C ASP A 204 -21.84 -8.18 -10.11
N PRO A 205 -23.16 -8.41 -10.24
CA PRO A 205 -24.17 -7.62 -9.55
C PRO A 205 -24.16 -7.76 -8.02
N ASN A 206 -23.52 -8.79 -7.47
CA ASN A 206 -23.42 -8.99 -6.02
C ASN A 206 -22.18 -8.31 -5.43
N PHE A 207 -21.32 -7.71 -6.25
CA PHE A 207 -20.19 -6.94 -5.78
C PHE A 207 -20.64 -5.50 -5.49
N ASP A 208 -20.74 -5.15 -4.21
CA ASP A 208 -21.36 -3.89 -3.77
C ASP A 208 -20.46 -2.65 -4.02
N LEU A 209 -19.14 -2.78 -3.85
CA LEU A 209 -18.20 -1.64 -3.90
C LEU A 209 -18.24 -0.83 -5.21
N PRO A 210 -18.34 -1.44 -6.40
CA PRO A 210 -18.46 -0.72 -7.66
C PRO A 210 -19.67 0.23 -7.72
N PHE A 211 -20.81 -0.13 -7.09
CA PHE A 211 -21.98 0.77 -7.06
C PHE A 211 -21.67 2.07 -6.29
N PHE A 212 -20.97 1.97 -5.16
CA PHE A 212 -20.50 3.14 -4.41
C PHE A 212 -19.50 3.97 -5.23
N GLY A 213 -18.58 3.28 -5.93
CA GLY A 213 -17.62 3.92 -6.83
C GLY A 213 -18.29 4.73 -7.94
N ALA A 214 -19.26 4.13 -8.63
CA ALA A 214 -20.04 4.79 -9.68
C ALA A 214 -20.81 6.00 -9.14
N GLY A 215 -21.53 5.84 -8.02
CA GLY A 215 -22.27 6.92 -7.39
C GLY A 215 -21.39 8.12 -6.99
N LEU A 216 -20.21 7.84 -6.45
CA LEU A 216 -19.22 8.88 -6.13
C LEU A 216 -18.71 9.58 -7.40
N SER A 217 -18.39 8.82 -8.44
CA SER A 217 -17.96 9.40 -9.72
C SER A 217 -19.02 10.33 -10.31
N TYR A 218 -20.29 9.91 -10.37
CA TYR A 218 -21.37 10.76 -10.88
C TYR A 218 -21.62 12.00 -10.03
N SER A 219 -21.52 11.87 -8.71
CA SER A 219 -21.65 13.02 -7.79
C SER A 219 -20.56 14.06 -8.06
N LEU A 220 -19.32 13.62 -8.25
CA LEU A 220 -18.20 14.51 -8.58
C LEU A 220 -18.39 15.15 -9.97
N LEU A 221 -18.73 14.37 -10.99
CA LEU A 221 -18.98 14.89 -12.35
C LEU A 221 -20.11 15.92 -12.37
N GLY A 222 -21.20 15.67 -11.64
CA GLY A 222 -22.30 16.62 -11.52
C GLY A 222 -21.88 17.91 -10.81
N SER A 223 -21.07 17.81 -9.74
CA SER A 223 -20.62 18.97 -8.96
C SER A 223 -19.57 19.82 -9.67
N TRP A 224 -18.62 19.21 -10.37
CA TRP A 224 -17.50 19.90 -11.01
C TRP A 224 -17.77 20.25 -12.47
N GLY A 225 -18.69 19.53 -13.12
CA GLY A 225 -19.06 19.74 -14.52
C GLY A 225 -19.93 20.98 -14.76
N GLN A 226 -20.59 21.52 -13.74
CA GLN A 226 -21.44 22.72 -13.86
C GLN A 226 -20.66 24.06 -13.82
N GLY A 227 -19.32 24.02 -13.83
CA GLY A 227 -18.46 25.20 -13.77
C GLY A 227 -17.91 25.70 -15.11
N ASN A 228 -18.29 25.08 -16.25
CA ASN A 228 -17.84 25.45 -17.59
C ASN A 228 -18.99 25.86 -18.50
#